data_AF-A0A6C0F1D8-F1
#
_entry.id   AF-A0A6C0F1D8-F1
#
_cell.length_a   1.000
_cell.length_b   1.000
_cell.length_c   1.000
_cell.angle_alpha   90.00
_cell.angle_beta   90.00
_cell.angle_gamma   90.00
#
_symmetry.space_group_name_H-M   'P 1'
#
loop_
_entity.id
_entity.type
_entity.pdbx_description
1 polymer ?
#
loop_
_entity_poly.entity_id
_entity_poly.type
_entity_poly.pdbx_seq_one_letter_code
_entity_poly.pdbx_strand_id
1 'polypeptide(L)'
;MSIYHQIFVNTSYDTPEQIDSLKKYMYTTKVEESVPIPIPILVPVAAKPAIVYPDKKDTLFWCLFIANNGLADYEAIRQGYSNIEIAEKQKIMTSIKSQPTKLKSTNVKLTNIAIQEIMSDIVTNATLTVSTMVAMSVFYNKRIILIKGKDFYINVCPLDEYKETIILVKKDKNDYGIDMDVTDEKIKQIETERICLSKHDRPLEAITNYTVEQLKNMAVRLGVDSTVRLTKMGLYQQLTIRSLW
;
A
#
# COMPACT_ATOMS: atom_id res chain seq x y z
N MET A 1 15.23 8.87 -85.12
CA MET A 1 16.42 8.76 -84.26
C MET A 1 15.95 8.56 -82.83
N SER A 2 16.50 7.57 -82.11
CA SER A 2 16.07 7.20 -80.75
C SER A 2 16.44 8.30 -79.74
N ILE A 3 15.53 8.62 -78.80
CA ILE A 3 15.70 9.66 -77.77
C ILE A 3 16.97 9.41 -76.93
N TYR A 4 17.34 8.14 -76.77
CA TYR A 4 18.58 7.73 -76.10
C TYR A 4 19.84 8.30 -76.75
N HIS A 5 19.88 8.40 -78.08
CA HIS A 5 21.04 8.95 -78.78
C HIS A 5 21.11 10.49 -78.70
N GLN A 6 19.98 11.16 -78.47
CA GLN A 6 19.92 12.62 -78.26
C GLN A 6 20.26 13.02 -76.82
N ILE A 7 19.87 12.22 -75.82
CA ILE A 7 20.16 12.52 -74.41
C ILE A 7 21.64 12.29 -74.08
N PHE A 8 22.26 11.25 -74.64
CA PHE A 8 23.57 10.77 -74.15
C PHE A 8 24.77 11.05 -75.06
N VAL A 9 24.60 11.54 -76.29
CA VAL A 9 25.73 11.62 -77.24
C VAL A 9 26.06 13.02 -77.78
N ASN A 10 25.19 14.05 -77.81
CA ASN A 10 25.68 15.38 -78.22
C ASN A 10 24.84 16.66 -77.98
N THR A 11 24.09 16.81 -76.89
CA THR A 11 23.45 18.11 -76.58
C THR A 11 23.47 18.37 -75.08
N SER A 12 24.04 19.50 -74.66
CA SER A 12 23.91 19.98 -73.29
C SER A 12 22.52 20.57 -73.08
N TYR A 13 21.82 20.14 -72.03
CA TYR A 13 20.47 20.59 -71.69
C TYR A 13 20.57 21.68 -70.61
N ASP A 14 21.16 22.81 -70.97
CA ASP A 14 21.56 23.85 -69.99
C ASP A 14 20.51 24.98 -69.84
N THR A 15 19.46 24.98 -70.67
CA THR A 15 18.40 26.00 -70.60
C THR A 15 17.15 25.47 -69.88
N PRO A 16 16.43 26.32 -69.12
CA PRO A 16 15.25 25.90 -68.35
C PRO A 16 14.16 25.26 -69.19
N GLU A 17 13.96 25.74 -70.42
CA GLU A 17 12.93 25.24 -71.35
C GLU A 17 13.24 23.82 -71.86
N GLN A 18 14.54 23.53 -72.09
CA GLN A 18 14.99 22.20 -72.51
C GLN A 18 14.88 21.18 -71.37
N ILE A 19 15.17 21.60 -70.12
CA ILE A 19 15.00 20.77 -68.92
C ILE A 19 13.52 20.47 -68.69
N ASP A 20 12.62 21.44 -68.92
CA ASP A 20 11.17 21.25 -68.76
C ASP A 20 10.62 20.19 -69.71
N SER A 21 11.14 20.12 -70.94
CA SER A 21 10.77 19.10 -71.92
C SER A 21 11.06 17.65 -71.46
N LEU A 22 12.02 17.49 -70.54
CA LEU A 22 12.40 16.20 -69.98
C LEU A 22 11.52 15.78 -68.79
N LYS A 23 10.71 16.68 -68.19
CA LYS A 23 9.86 16.37 -67.02
C LYS A 23 8.90 15.20 -67.26
N LYS A 24 8.42 15.02 -68.49
CA LYS A 24 7.54 13.89 -68.87
C LYS A 24 8.22 12.52 -68.69
N TYR A 25 9.55 12.48 -68.72
CA TYR A 25 10.36 11.27 -68.62
C TYR A 25 11.10 11.17 -67.29
N MET A 26 11.03 12.19 -66.43
CA MET A 26 11.61 12.17 -65.10
C MET A 26 10.69 11.46 -64.12
N TYR A 27 11.29 10.69 -63.20
CA TYR A 27 10.55 10.07 -62.10
C TYR A 27 10.07 11.14 -61.13
N THR A 28 8.79 11.50 -61.19
CA THR A 28 8.15 12.26 -60.12
C THR A 28 7.73 11.27 -59.03
N THR A 29 8.52 11.18 -57.97
CA THR A 29 8.07 10.55 -56.72
C THR A 29 6.89 11.38 -56.22
N LYS A 30 5.67 10.81 -56.25
CA LYS A 30 4.54 11.39 -55.52
C LYS A 30 4.98 11.47 -54.06
N VAL A 31 5.16 12.68 -53.56
CA VAL A 31 5.25 12.90 -52.12
C VAL A 31 3.85 12.61 -51.60
N GLU A 32 3.62 11.39 -51.13
CA GLU A 32 2.47 11.08 -50.30
C GLU A 32 2.53 12.02 -49.09
N GLU A 33 1.52 12.87 -48.94
CA GLU A 33 1.31 13.62 -47.70
C GLU A 33 1.38 12.62 -46.54
N SER A 34 2.36 12.81 -45.67
CA SER A 34 2.56 11.96 -44.52
C SER A 34 1.29 11.99 -43.68
N VAL A 35 0.56 10.87 -43.68
CA VAL A 35 -0.49 10.60 -42.70
C VAL A 35 0.13 10.88 -41.33
N PRO A 36 -0.46 11.75 -40.48
CA PRO A 36 0.08 12.00 -39.16
C PRO A 36 0.23 10.67 -38.44
N ILE A 37 1.46 10.33 -38.07
CA ILE A 37 1.80 9.15 -37.28
C ILE A 37 0.85 9.17 -36.08
N PRO A 38 0.02 8.13 -35.86
CA PRO A 38 -0.78 8.05 -34.65
C PRO A 38 0.21 8.14 -33.49
N ILE A 39 0.09 9.21 -32.69
CA ILE A 39 0.79 9.32 -31.42
C ILE A 39 0.55 7.98 -30.71
N PRO A 40 1.59 7.27 -30.26
CA PRO A 40 1.38 6.07 -29.47
C PRO A 40 0.49 6.48 -28.32
N ILE A 41 -0.75 6.02 -28.33
CA ILE A 41 -1.63 6.14 -27.17
C ILE A 41 -0.82 5.43 -26.09
N LEU A 42 -0.28 6.20 -25.15
CA LEU A 42 0.21 5.67 -23.90
C LEU A 42 -0.97 4.94 -23.30
N VAL A 43 -1.07 3.64 -23.56
CA VAL A 43 -1.87 2.75 -22.75
C VAL A 43 -1.45 3.10 -21.34
N PRO A 44 -2.37 3.54 -20.47
CA PRO A 44 -2.01 3.75 -19.08
C PRO A 44 -1.42 2.41 -18.65
N VAL A 45 -0.10 2.38 -18.39
CA VAL A 45 0.52 1.25 -17.70
C VAL A 45 -0.36 1.09 -16.48
N ALA A 46 -1.15 0.02 -16.44
CA ALA A 46 -2.10 -0.20 -15.38
C ALA A 46 -1.30 -0.10 -14.08
N ALA A 47 -1.47 1.01 -13.37
CA ALA A 47 -0.78 1.23 -12.11
C ALA A 47 -1.20 0.04 -11.26
N LYS A 48 -0.24 -0.82 -10.89
CA LYS A 48 -0.52 -1.91 -9.96
C LYS A 48 -1.27 -1.28 -8.79
N PRO A 49 -2.40 -1.85 -8.35
CA PRO A 49 -3.15 -1.25 -7.26
C PRO A 49 -2.21 -1.13 -6.07
N ALA A 50 -2.01 0.10 -5.58
CA ALA A 50 -1.11 0.37 -4.46
C ALA A 50 -1.53 -0.46 -3.23
N ILE A 51 -2.83 -0.76 -3.12
CA ILE A 51 -3.39 -1.58 -2.05
C ILE A 51 -4.00 -2.85 -2.66
N VAL A 52 -3.58 -4.00 -2.16
CA VAL A 52 -4.10 -5.32 -2.52
C VAL A 52 -4.99 -5.83 -1.40
N TYR A 53 -6.17 -6.34 -1.75
CA TYR A 53 -7.12 -6.95 -0.82
C TYR A 53 -7.20 -8.45 -1.09
N PRO A 54 -6.78 -9.31 -0.15
CA PRO A 54 -6.93 -10.76 -0.32
C PRO A 54 -8.41 -11.17 -0.29
N ASP A 55 -8.83 -12.05 -1.20
CA ASP A 55 -10.22 -12.56 -1.26
C ASP A 55 -10.51 -13.71 -0.27
N LYS A 56 -9.72 -13.84 0.79
CA LYS A 56 -9.78 -14.97 1.73
C LYS A 56 -10.37 -14.53 3.06
N LYS A 57 -10.96 -15.50 3.77
CA LYS A 57 -11.66 -15.25 5.05
C LYS A 57 -10.81 -14.51 6.07
N ASP A 58 -9.54 -14.90 6.24
CA ASP A 58 -8.60 -14.24 7.16
C ASP A 58 -7.75 -13.20 6.41
N THR A 59 -8.38 -12.11 5.97
CA THR A 59 -7.69 -11.08 5.16
C THR A 59 -6.48 -10.49 5.88
N LEU A 60 -6.50 -10.39 7.22
CA LEU A 60 -5.37 -9.93 8.02
C LEU A 60 -4.17 -10.87 7.93
N PHE A 61 -4.39 -12.17 8.13
CA PHE A 61 -3.35 -13.18 7.95
C PHE A 61 -2.77 -13.11 6.53
N TRP A 62 -3.63 -13.08 5.51
CA TRP A 62 -3.16 -13.11 4.12
C TRP A 62 -2.42 -11.84 3.72
N CYS A 63 -2.79 -10.68 4.25
CA CYS A 63 -2.00 -9.45 4.09
C CYS A 63 -0.59 -9.64 4.65
N LEU A 64 -0.46 -10.19 5.87
CA LEU A 64 0.84 -10.41 6.51
C LEU A 64 1.67 -11.50 5.80
N PHE A 65 1.01 -12.53 5.30
CA PHE A 65 1.64 -13.56 4.48
C PHE A 65 2.20 -12.97 3.18
N ILE A 66 1.43 -12.14 2.47
CA ILE A 66 1.88 -11.42 1.28
C ILE A 66 3.03 -10.48 1.61
N ALA A 67 2.99 -9.79 2.75
CA ALA A 67 4.07 -8.91 3.18
C ALA A 67 5.40 -9.65 3.40
N ASN A 68 5.36 -10.93 3.75
CA ASN A 68 6.55 -11.72 4.04
C ASN A 68 7.04 -12.51 2.81
N ASN A 69 6.14 -13.13 2.05
CA ASN A 69 6.48 -14.04 0.96
C ASN A 69 6.31 -13.39 -0.43
N GLY A 70 5.64 -12.24 -0.50
CA GLY A 70 5.33 -11.54 -1.75
C GLY A 70 3.99 -11.94 -2.35
N LEU A 71 3.52 -11.09 -3.27
CA LEU A 71 2.23 -11.29 -3.94
C LEU A 71 2.24 -12.50 -4.89
N ALA A 72 3.36 -12.74 -5.57
CA ALA A 72 3.50 -13.85 -6.51
C ALA A 72 3.30 -15.21 -5.81
N ASP A 73 3.86 -15.38 -4.61
CA ASP A 73 3.71 -16.60 -3.83
C ASP A 73 2.26 -16.84 -3.42
N TYR A 74 1.54 -15.78 -3.07
CA TYR A 74 0.11 -15.85 -2.77
C TYR A 74 -0.73 -16.23 -4.00
N GLU A 75 -0.45 -15.64 -5.16
CA GLU A 75 -1.14 -15.93 -6.43
C GLU A 75 -0.83 -17.33 -6.96
N ALA A 76 0.36 -17.87 -6.68
CA ALA A 76 0.77 -19.22 -7.06
C ALA A 76 -0.01 -20.31 -6.29
N ILE A 77 -0.58 -19.99 -5.13
CA ILE A 77 -1.41 -20.93 -4.37
C ILE A 77 -2.70 -21.18 -5.15
N ARG A 78 -2.82 -22.35 -5.79
CA ARG A 78 -4.06 -22.73 -6.50
C ARG A 78 -5.09 -23.37 -5.59
N GLN A 79 -4.64 -24.17 -4.62
CA GLN A 79 -5.47 -24.94 -3.69
C GLN A 79 -4.76 -25.06 -2.34
N GLY A 80 -5.49 -25.42 -1.29
CA GLY A 80 -4.90 -25.71 0.03
C GLY A 80 -4.59 -24.48 0.90
N TYR A 81 -5.20 -23.32 0.63
CA TYR A 81 -5.05 -22.10 1.45
C TYR A 81 -5.19 -22.36 2.95
N SER A 82 -6.21 -23.13 3.35
CA SER A 82 -6.43 -23.46 4.76
C SER A 82 -5.27 -24.25 5.37
N ASN A 83 -4.64 -25.15 4.62
CA ASN A 83 -3.53 -25.95 5.13
C ASN A 83 -2.27 -25.09 5.29
N ILE A 84 -2.03 -24.18 4.34
CA ILE A 84 -0.92 -23.23 4.40
C ILE A 84 -1.12 -22.29 5.59
N GLU A 85 -2.32 -21.74 5.75
CA GLU A 85 -2.68 -20.88 6.87
C GLU A 85 -2.48 -21.57 8.22
N ILE A 86 -3.00 -22.79 8.38
CA ILE A 86 -2.83 -23.58 9.61
C ILE A 86 -1.35 -23.88 9.88
N ALA A 87 -0.60 -24.31 8.87
CA ALA A 87 0.81 -24.64 9.02
C ALA A 87 1.64 -23.41 9.43
N GLU A 88 1.36 -22.24 8.83
CA GLU A 88 2.05 -21.01 9.15
C GLU A 88 1.68 -20.51 10.56
N LYS A 89 0.40 -20.53 10.93
CA LYS A 89 -0.07 -20.22 12.30
C LYS A 89 0.59 -21.13 13.35
N GLN A 90 0.77 -22.41 13.04
CA GLN A 90 1.49 -23.35 13.90
C GLN A 90 2.98 -23.01 14.05
N LYS A 91 3.65 -22.58 12.98
CA LYS A 91 5.06 -22.12 13.05
C LYS A 91 5.18 -20.88 13.94
N ILE A 92 4.30 -19.90 13.73
CA ILE A 92 4.25 -18.67 14.53
C ILE A 92 4.07 -19.02 16.00
N MET A 93 3.08 -19.86 16.32
CA MET A 93 2.81 -20.31 17.67
C MET A 93 4.00 -21.04 18.30
N THR A 94 4.68 -21.91 17.56
CA THR A 94 5.86 -22.65 18.06
C THR A 94 7.02 -21.71 18.36
N SER A 95 7.25 -20.72 17.48
CA SER A 95 8.27 -19.69 17.71
C SER A 95 7.99 -18.88 18.98
N ILE A 96 6.74 -18.45 19.18
CA ILE A 96 6.35 -17.67 20.36
C ILE A 96 6.42 -18.51 21.63
N LYS A 97 5.97 -19.77 21.59
CA LYS A 97 6.07 -20.68 22.75
C LYS A 97 7.51 -20.89 23.20
N SER A 98 8.46 -20.90 22.27
CA SER A 98 9.87 -21.05 22.63
C SER A 98 10.44 -19.80 23.32
N GLN A 99 9.92 -18.61 23.00
CA GLN A 99 10.42 -17.32 23.50
C GLN A 99 9.26 -16.32 23.77
N PRO A 100 8.39 -16.58 24.76
CA PRO A 100 7.20 -15.76 25.00
C PRO A 100 7.55 -14.34 25.47
N THR A 101 8.73 -14.16 26.08
CA THR A 101 9.24 -12.86 26.51
C THR A 101 9.51 -11.91 25.33
N LYS A 102 9.75 -12.45 24.12
CA LYS A 102 9.99 -11.65 22.91
C LYS A 102 8.77 -10.84 22.48
N LEU A 103 7.56 -11.25 22.85
CA LEU A 103 6.36 -10.42 22.63
C LEU A 103 6.38 -9.10 23.43
N LYS A 104 7.18 -9.05 24.50
CA LYS A 104 7.36 -7.83 25.31
C LYS A 104 8.42 -6.90 24.74
N SER A 105 9.23 -7.32 23.76
CA SER A 105 10.17 -6.45 23.06
C SER A 105 9.49 -5.69 21.91
N THR A 106 8.29 -5.19 22.14
CA THR A 106 7.55 -4.33 21.21
C THR A 106 7.12 -3.05 21.93
N ASN A 107 6.72 -2.04 21.16
CA ASN A 107 6.13 -0.82 21.72
C ASN A 107 4.78 -1.06 22.43
N VAL A 108 4.17 -2.25 22.27
CA VAL A 108 2.92 -2.63 22.92
C VAL A 108 3.19 -3.32 24.25
N LYS A 109 2.70 -2.73 25.35
CA LYS A 109 2.80 -3.33 26.69
C LYS A 109 1.84 -4.51 26.83
N LEU A 110 2.40 -5.73 26.94
CA LEU A 110 1.65 -6.97 27.13
C LEU A 110 1.85 -7.58 28.52
N THR A 111 0.77 -8.03 29.14
CA THR A 111 0.80 -8.86 30.35
C THR A 111 1.04 -10.33 29.98
N ASN A 112 1.44 -11.17 30.95
CA ASN A 112 1.58 -12.61 30.71
C ASN A 112 0.25 -13.25 30.29
N ILE A 113 -0.88 -12.77 30.82
CA ILE A 113 -2.22 -13.23 30.46
C ILE A 113 -2.50 -12.90 28.98
N ALA A 114 -2.26 -11.66 28.56
CA ALA A 114 -2.46 -11.24 27.17
C ALA A 114 -1.59 -12.05 26.18
N ILE A 115 -0.37 -12.41 26.57
CA ILE A 115 0.49 -13.29 25.76
C ILE A 115 -0.13 -14.67 25.58
N GLN A 116 -0.69 -15.26 26.64
CA GLN A 116 -1.39 -16.55 26.56
C GLN A 116 -2.67 -16.46 25.72
N GLU A 117 -3.42 -15.36 25.86
CA GLU A 117 -4.60 -15.09 25.04
C GLU A 117 -4.23 -15.00 23.56
N ILE A 118 -3.24 -14.18 23.19
CA ILE A 118 -2.75 -14.05 21.80
C ILE A 118 -2.35 -15.41 21.23
N MET A 119 -1.60 -16.20 22.00
CA MET A 119 -1.18 -17.55 21.60
C MET A 119 -2.38 -18.47 21.34
N SER A 120 -3.38 -18.45 22.23
CA SER A 120 -4.62 -19.21 22.04
C SER A 120 -5.41 -18.72 20.82
N ASP A 121 -5.52 -17.40 20.65
CA ASP A 121 -6.27 -16.72 19.58
C ASP A 121 -5.74 -17.12 18.20
N ILE A 122 -4.42 -17.15 18.01
CA ILE A 122 -3.76 -17.49 16.74
C ILE A 122 -4.18 -18.89 16.25
N VAL A 123 -4.37 -19.85 17.14
CA VAL A 123 -4.64 -21.25 16.78
C VAL A 123 -6.13 -21.56 16.74
N THR A 124 -6.91 -20.92 17.61
CA THR A 124 -8.34 -21.26 17.78
C THR A 124 -9.26 -20.42 16.91
N ASN A 125 -8.89 -19.18 16.60
CA ASN A 125 -9.74 -18.33 15.78
C ASN A 125 -9.54 -18.60 14.29
N ALA A 126 -10.67 -18.57 13.58
CA ALA A 126 -10.71 -18.66 12.14
C ALA A 126 -10.13 -17.41 11.43
N THR A 127 -9.97 -16.30 12.16
CA THR A 127 -9.42 -15.04 11.65
C THR A 127 -8.48 -14.42 12.67
N LEU A 128 -7.36 -13.86 12.23
CA LEU A 128 -6.49 -13.09 13.10
C LEU A 128 -7.15 -11.79 13.56
N THR A 129 -6.87 -11.42 14.80
CA THR A 129 -7.35 -10.17 15.41
C THR A 129 -6.23 -9.14 15.48
N VAL A 130 -6.57 -7.88 15.70
CA VAL A 130 -5.58 -6.80 15.87
C VAL A 130 -4.61 -7.10 17.02
N SER A 131 -5.06 -7.76 18.08
CA SER A 131 -4.21 -8.22 19.19
C SER A 131 -3.11 -9.18 18.74
N THR A 132 -3.42 -10.09 17.80
CA THR A 132 -2.45 -11.05 17.27
C THR A 132 -1.38 -10.41 16.37
N MET A 133 -1.57 -9.18 15.89
CA MET A 133 -0.56 -8.49 15.08
C MET A 133 0.78 -8.32 15.80
N VAL A 134 0.78 -8.19 17.13
CA VAL A 134 2.01 -8.09 17.92
C VAL A 134 2.86 -9.36 17.75
N ALA A 135 2.22 -10.52 17.75
CA ALA A 135 2.87 -11.79 17.48
C ALA A 135 3.44 -11.87 16.06
N MET A 136 2.68 -11.41 15.07
CA MET A 136 3.10 -11.41 13.67
C MET A 136 4.29 -10.47 13.43
N SER A 137 4.27 -9.29 14.05
CA SER A 137 5.36 -8.30 13.99
C SER A 137 6.67 -8.87 14.51
N VAL A 138 6.62 -9.56 15.66
CA VAL A 138 7.79 -10.19 16.28
C VAL A 138 8.29 -11.40 15.49
N PHE A 139 7.38 -12.22 14.97
CA PHE A 139 7.72 -13.42 14.20
C PHE A 139 8.40 -13.07 12.88
N TYR A 140 7.83 -12.15 12.10
CA TYR A 140 8.41 -11.71 10.83
C TYR A 140 9.53 -10.68 10.98
N ASN A 141 9.74 -10.15 12.19
CA ASN A 141 10.66 -9.06 12.49
C ASN A 141 10.42 -7.82 11.61
N LYS A 142 9.15 -7.39 11.54
CA LYS A 142 8.71 -6.25 10.73
C LYS A 142 7.82 -5.33 11.57
N ARG A 143 7.93 -4.02 11.36
CA ARG A 143 7.01 -3.02 11.92
C ARG A 143 5.69 -3.10 11.16
N ILE A 144 4.56 -2.96 11.85
CA ILE A 144 3.23 -3.01 11.24
C ILE A 144 2.45 -1.75 11.62
N ILE A 145 2.00 -1.02 10.59
CA ILE A 145 1.12 0.15 10.70
C ILE A 145 -0.24 -0.25 10.14
N LEU A 146 -1.27 -0.26 10.98
CA LEU A 146 -2.65 -0.54 10.57
C LEU A 146 -3.47 0.75 10.54
N ILE A 147 -3.82 1.20 9.35
CA ILE A 147 -4.64 2.39 9.10
C ILE A 147 -6.11 2.03 9.29
N LYS A 148 -6.85 2.89 10.00
CA LYS A 148 -8.29 2.84 10.12
C LYS A 148 -8.91 4.15 9.64
N GLY A 149 -9.60 4.10 8.51
CA GLY A 149 -10.22 5.28 7.92
C GLY A 149 -9.19 6.37 7.61
N LYS A 150 -9.60 7.63 7.74
CA LYS A 150 -8.73 8.78 7.44
C LYS A 150 -7.90 9.23 8.62
N ASP A 151 -8.40 9.01 9.84
CA ASP A 151 -7.94 9.75 11.01
C ASP A 151 -7.05 8.92 11.95
N PHE A 152 -7.13 7.60 11.91
CA PHE A 152 -6.54 6.74 12.94
C PHE A 152 -5.60 5.70 12.35
N TYR A 153 -4.61 5.32 13.16
CA TYR A 153 -3.79 4.15 12.89
C TYR A 153 -3.32 3.48 14.19
N ILE A 154 -2.98 2.20 14.12
CA ILE A 154 -2.26 1.47 15.16
C ILE A 154 -0.86 1.19 14.67
N ASN A 155 0.12 1.36 15.56
CA ASN A 155 1.52 1.08 15.28
C ASN A 155 2.03 -0.04 16.19
N VAL A 156 2.46 -1.14 15.59
CA VAL A 156 3.12 -2.25 16.28
C VAL A 156 4.55 -2.30 15.76
N CYS A 157 5.50 -2.01 16.63
CA CYS A 157 6.92 -1.92 16.28
C CYS A 157 7.72 -2.80 17.24
N PRO A 158 8.54 -3.74 16.73
CA PRO A 158 9.60 -4.34 17.52
C PRO A 158 10.54 -3.24 18.04
N LEU A 159 11.01 -3.38 19.28
CA LEU A 159 11.97 -2.45 19.88
C LEU A 159 13.39 -2.72 19.39
N ASP A 160 13.65 -3.97 19.01
CA ASP A 160 14.89 -4.39 18.36
C ASP A 160 14.89 -3.94 16.89
N GLU A 161 16.04 -4.10 16.22
CA GLU A 161 16.16 -3.79 14.79
C GLU A 161 15.21 -4.67 13.96
N TYR A 162 14.30 -4.02 13.23
CA TYR A 162 13.33 -4.66 12.35
C TYR A 162 13.72 -4.43 10.89
N LYS A 163 13.32 -5.36 10.02
CA LYS A 163 13.74 -5.35 8.61
C LYS A 163 13.04 -4.27 7.79
N GLU A 164 11.71 -4.23 7.90
CA GLU A 164 10.85 -3.43 7.03
C GLU A 164 9.58 -3.01 7.77
N THR A 165 8.89 -2.00 7.23
CA THR A 165 7.56 -1.57 7.68
C THR A 165 6.48 -2.07 6.72
N ILE A 166 5.42 -2.65 7.27
CA ILE A 166 4.22 -3.07 6.56
C ILE A 166 3.11 -2.06 6.84
N ILE A 167 2.43 -1.60 5.79
CA ILE A 167 1.23 -0.79 5.93
C ILE A 167 0.01 -1.64 5.57
N LEU A 168 -0.92 -1.73 6.52
CA LEU A 168 -2.21 -2.38 6.37
C LEU A 168 -3.32 -1.34 6.39
N VAL A 169 -4.38 -1.58 5.62
CA VAL A 169 -5.55 -0.70 5.55
C VAL A 169 -6.79 -1.47 5.95
N LYS A 170 -7.44 -1.06 7.04
CA LYS A 170 -8.74 -1.59 7.44
C LYS A 170 -9.84 -0.93 6.62
N LYS A 171 -10.60 -1.73 5.89
CA LYS A 171 -11.77 -1.30 5.12
C LYS A 171 -13.05 -1.45 5.94
N ASP A 172 -13.32 -2.65 6.43
CA ASP A 172 -14.54 -3.02 7.16
C ASP A 172 -14.23 -3.87 8.41
N LYS A 173 -15.26 -4.42 9.07
CA LYS A 173 -15.16 -5.05 10.41
C LYS A 173 -14.11 -6.18 10.48
N ASN A 174 -13.78 -6.86 9.39
CA ASN A 174 -12.70 -7.86 9.29
C ASN A 174 -12.04 -7.89 7.90
N ASP A 175 -12.09 -6.79 7.16
CA ASP A 175 -11.51 -6.71 5.82
C ASP A 175 -10.29 -5.78 5.82
N TYR A 176 -9.15 -6.39 5.52
CA TYR A 176 -7.85 -5.75 5.51
C TYR A 176 -7.24 -5.81 4.10
N GLY A 177 -6.58 -4.73 3.72
CA GLY A 177 -5.72 -4.67 2.55
C GLY A 177 -4.28 -4.41 2.95
N ILE A 178 -3.34 -4.78 2.09
CA ILE A 178 -1.92 -4.50 2.23
C ILE A 178 -1.49 -3.47 1.19
N ASP A 179 -0.74 -2.48 1.65
CA ASP A 179 -0.07 -1.53 0.78
C ASP A 179 1.24 -2.14 0.26
N MET A 180 1.36 -2.23 -1.07
CA MET A 180 2.53 -2.80 -1.74
C MET A 180 3.58 -1.74 -2.09
N ASP A 181 3.25 -0.46 -1.93
CA ASP A 181 4.12 0.68 -2.23
C ASP A 181 4.35 1.49 -0.96
N VAL A 182 5.14 0.90 -0.06
CA VAL A 182 5.51 1.48 1.23
C VAL A 182 6.78 2.31 1.05
N THR A 183 6.66 3.63 1.28
CA THR A 183 7.78 4.57 1.27
C THR A 183 7.90 5.28 2.60
N ASP A 184 9.11 5.74 2.94
CA ASP A 184 9.35 6.51 4.18
C ASP A 184 8.53 7.80 4.25
N GLU A 185 8.28 8.42 3.10
CA GLU A 185 7.44 9.62 2.97
C GLU A 185 6.01 9.33 3.39
N LYS A 186 5.45 8.21 2.92
CA LYS A 186 4.10 7.75 3.27
C LYS A 186 3.99 7.39 4.73
N ILE A 187 5.01 6.75 5.31
CA ILE A 187 5.06 6.46 6.75
C ILE A 187 5.03 7.77 7.55
N LYS A 188 5.88 8.74 7.20
CA LYS A 188 5.92 10.05 7.86
C LYS A 188 4.60 10.80 7.72
N GLN A 189 3.98 10.73 6.55
CA GLN A 189 2.66 11.33 6.32
C GLN A 189 1.62 10.74 7.26
N ILE A 190 1.56 9.41 7.40
CA ILE A 190 0.63 8.73 8.30
C ILE A 190 0.86 9.18 9.75
N GLU A 191 2.11 9.22 10.20
CA GLU A 191 2.47 9.63 11.56
C GLU A 191 2.14 11.11 11.84
N THR A 192 2.22 11.96 10.82
CA THR A 192 2.00 13.42 10.93
C THR A 192 0.55 13.83 10.75
N GLU A 193 -0.23 13.13 9.94
CA GLU A 193 -1.62 13.48 9.61
C GLU A 193 -2.63 12.74 10.47
N ARG A 194 -2.31 11.51 10.90
CA ARG A 194 -3.23 10.67 11.67
C ARG A 194 -2.90 10.63 13.16
N ILE A 195 -3.84 10.09 13.94
CA ILE A 195 -3.72 9.88 15.37
C ILE A 195 -3.37 8.41 15.63
N CYS A 196 -2.25 8.18 16.31
CA CYS A 196 -1.85 6.84 16.76
C CYS A 196 -2.72 6.41 17.93
N LEU A 197 -3.37 5.26 17.80
CA LEU A 197 -4.16 4.63 18.85
C LEU A 197 -3.28 3.66 19.65
N SER A 198 -3.43 3.66 20.98
CA SER A 198 -2.68 2.76 21.85
C SER A 198 -3.13 1.31 21.71
N LYS A 199 -4.44 1.09 21.61
CA LYS A 199 -5.09 -0.24 21.51
C LYS A 199 -6.35 -0.14 20.67
N HIS A 200 -6.79 -1.26 20.10
CA HIS A 200 -8.07 -1.32 19.41
C HIS A 200 -9.27 -1.20 20.37
N ASP A 201 -9.26 -1.88 21.52
CA ASP A 201 -10.37 -1.83 22.49
C ASP A 201 -10.42 -0.54 23.32
N ARG A 202 -9.26 0.07 23.54
CA ARG A 202 -9.11 1.33 24.29
C ARG A 202 -8.26 2.28 23.45
N PRO A 203 -8.88 2.96 22.49
CA PRO A 203 -8.17 3.77 21.50
C PRO A 203 -7.38 4.92 22.12
N LEU A 204 -7.93 5.53 23.17
CA LEU A 204 -7.29 6.59 23.93
C LEU A 204 -6.84 6.07 25.30
N GLU A 205 -5.72 6.61 25.76
CA GLU A 205 -5.23 6.42 27.13
C GLU A 205 -6.16 7.10 28.15
N ALA A 206 -5.97 6.84 29.45
CA ALA A 206 -6.76 7.52 30.48
C ALA A 206 -6.69 9.05 30.32
N ILE A 207 -7.79 9.76 30.60
CA ILE A 207 -7.89 11.23 30.53
C ILE A 207 -6.78 11.98 31.28
N THR A 208 -6.20 11.34 32.31
CA THR A 208 -5.07 11.86 33.09
C THR A 208 -3.79 12.02 32.26
N ASN A 209 -3.63 11.22 31.21
CA ASN A 209 -2.45 11.23 30.33
C ASN A 209 -2.48 12.34 29.29
N TYR A 210 -3.59 13.09 29.20
CA TYR A 210 -3.75 14.16 28.22
C TYR A 210 -3.91 15.54 28.89
N THR A 211 -3.25 16.54 28.32
CA THR A 211 -3.53 17.95 28.62
C THR A 211 -4.78 18.43 27.88
N VAL A 212 -5.40 19.51 28.34
CA VAL A 212 -6.56 20.11 27.66
C VAL A 212 -6.19 20.54 26.24
N GLU A 213 -4.98 21.05 26.05
CA GLU A 213 -4.47 21.49 24.76
C GLU A 213 -4.25 20.32 23.79
N GLN A 214 -3.70 19.19 24.26
CA GLN A 214 -3.59 17.98 23.46
C GLN A 214 -4.95 17.47 22.99
N LEU A 215 -5.96 17.47 23.87
CA LEU A 215 -7.33 17.08 23.50
C LEU A 215 -7.95 18.05 22.49
N LYS A 216 -7.70 19.36 22.62
CA LYS A 216 -8.14 20.36 21.62
C LYS A 216 -7.46 20.15 20.28
N ASN A 217 -6.15 19.91 20.24
CA ASN A 217 -5.41 19.66 19.00
C ASN A 217 -5.91 18.39 18.30
N MET A 218 -6.19 17.32 19.07
CA MET A 218 -6.82 16.11 18.52
C MET A 218 -8.23 16.38 18.01
N ALA A 219 -9.04 17.17 18.73
CA ALA A 219 -10.38 17.55 18.32
C ALA A 219 -10.39 18.35 17.00
N VAL A 220 -9.46 19.29 16.84
CA VAL A 220 -9.28 20.05 15.58
C VAL A 220 -8.91 19.12 14.43
N ARG A 221 -7.97 18.18 14.65
CA ARG A 221 -7.59 17.20 13.61
C ARG A 221 -8.73 16.29 13.20
N LEU A 222 -9.65 15.97 14.11
CA LEU A 222 -10.86 15.17 13.85
C LEU A 222 -12.06 15.98 13.32
N GLY A 223 -11.89 17.29 13.09
CA GLY A 223 -12.96 18.17 12.62
C GLY A 223 -14.10 18.35 13.63
N VAL A 224 -13.81 18.28 14.94
CA VAL A 224 -14.78 18.57 16.00
C VAL A 224 -14.84 20.08 16.19
N ASP A 225 -16.04 20.66 16.10
CA ASP A 225 -16.29 22.09 16.27
C ASP A 225 -15.77 22.59 17.63
N SER A 226 -14.69 23.37 17.59
CA SER A 226 -14.03 23.97 18.76
C SER A 226 -14.83 25.14 19.36
N THR A 227 -15.97 25.49 18.77
CA THR A 227 -16.87 26.57 19.18
C THR A 227 -17.68 26.23 20.43
N VAL A 228 -17.89 24.93 20.70
CA VAL A 228 -18.52 24.48 21.93
C VAL A 228 -17.48 24.46 23.05
N ARG A 229 -17.68 25.28 24.10
CA ARG A 229 -16.86 25.23 25.34
C ARG A 229 -17.09 23.90 26.06
N LEU A 230 -16.48 22.83 25.56
CA LEU A 230 -16.52 21.52 26.17
C LEU A 230 -15.51 21.47 27.33
N THR A 231 -15.93 20.89 28.44
CA THR A 231 -15.02 20.55 29.55
C THR A 231 -14.00 19.51 29.09
N LYS A 232 -12.86 19.40 29.80
CA LYS A 232 -11.84 18.37 29.51
C LYS A 232 -12.46 16.98 29.37
N MET A 233 -13.41 16.66 30.26
CA MET A 233 -14.15 15.40 30.25
C MET A 233 -15.04 15.23 29.00
N GLY A 234 -15.77 16.28 28.61
CA GLY A 234 -16.61 16.26 27.42
C GLY A 234 -15.81 16.07 26.12
N LEU A 235 -14.68 16.76 25.98
CA LEU A 235 -13.76 16.56 24.85
C LEU A 235 -13.25 15.12 24.79
N TYR A 236 -12.76 14.62 25.91
CA TYR A 236 -12.24 13.25 25.99
C TYR A 236 -13.30 12.20 25.63
N GLN A 237 -14.54 12.36 26.10
CA GLN A 237 -15.64 11.46 25.77
C GLN A 237 -15.97 11.48 24.28
N GLN A 238 -16.08 12.66 23.66
CA GLN A 238 -16.35 12.75 22.22
C GLN A 238 -15.24 12.13 21.38
N LEU A 239 -13.97 12.39 21.72
CA LEU A 239 -12.83 11.77 21.05
C LEU A 239 -12.84 10.25 21.22
N THR A 240 -13.20 9.76 22.41
CA THR A 240 -13.29 8.32 22.69
C THR A 240 -14.35 7.67 21.80
N ILE A 241 -15.56 8.23 21.75
CA ILE A 241 -16.65 7.72 20.90
C ILE A 241 -16.24 7.67 19.42
N ARG A 242 -15.58 8.73 18.93
CA ARG A 242 -15.11 8.81 17.53
C ARG A 242 -13.99 7.82 17.21
N SER A 243 -13.20 7.43 18.22
CA SER A 243 -12.05 6.55 18.06
C SER A 243 -12.36 5.07 18.31
N LEU A 244 -13.57 4.74 18.77
CA LEU A 244 -14.02 3.35 18.96
C LEU A 244 -13.86 2.52 17.68
N TRP A 245 -13.35 1.30 17.83
CA TRP A 245 -12.91 0.41 16.75
C TRP A 245 -14.05 -0.21 15.94
#